data_AF-A0A9D1GFB8-F1
#
_entry.id   AF-A0A9D1GFB8-F1
#
_cell.length_a   1.000
_cell.length_b   1.000
_cell.length_c   1.000
_cell.angle_alpha   90.00
_cell.angle_beta   90.00
_cell.angle_gamma   90.00
#
_symmetry.space_group_name_H-M   'P 1'
#
loop_
_entity.id
_entity.type
_entity.pdbx_description
1 polymer ?
#
loop_
_entity_poly.entity_id
_entity_poly.type
_entity_poly.pdbx_seq_one_letter_code
_entity_poly.pdbx_strand_id
1 'polypeptide(L)'
;ELIDTTGIIDYGSLMQLALQRARTAREAITVMTDLVKKYGYYSSGESFSIADPEEVWILEMIGKGSASKGAVWVAVRIPDDCIAAHANHSRIHRFPLDDPENCLYSPDVISFAREQKYFDGLNRDFSFSAAYAPAGFEELRACEARVWSFYNRYDSTMVSYLPYIYGESSTPLPLYIKPDRKLSVQDMKDAMRDHFEGTPFDMTQDAGAGPFKAPYRFRPMTFEVDSQEYINERAIATQQTGFSLVAQQREWLPAALGGVLWFGVDDANTSVYVPIYVGALTEVPLCFREGNGSLYKVSWTSAFWVYNWVANMAYARYDQMIEDIRPLQRQIETAFNEQQPKLEQGVLEIFYDQPEKALAVLDKYSREAADSSTVRWRELGEYLLVKYLDGNRKREKDGQFMYNAYGIPEYPEFPGYSEEFYRTIVEDAGDRLKVSF
;
A
#
# COMPACT_ATOMS: atom_id res chain seq x y z
N GLU A 1 16.09 -12.20 -19.46
CA GLU A 1 17.56 -12.08 -19.67
C GLU A 1 18.29 -11.43 -18.48
N LEU A 2 17.69 -10.42 -17.84
CA LEU A 2 18.27 -9.67 -16.72
C LEU A 2 18.07 -10.33 -15.33
N ILE A 3 17.96 -11.66 -15.30
CA ILE A 3 17.83 -12.45 -14.07
C ILE A 3 19.02 -13.39 -14.00
N ASP A 4 19.80 -13.31 -12.91
CA ASP A 4 20.90 -14.22 -12.67
C ASP A 4 20.48 -15.34 -11.70
N THR A 5 20.11 -16.51 -12.25
CA THR A 5 19.70 -17.67 -11.44
C THR A 5 20.85 -18.28 -10.63
N THR A 6 22.08 -17.80 -10.80
CA THR A 6 23.26 -18.19 -10.01
C THR A 6 23.62 -17.18 -8.91
N GLY A 7 22.93 -16.03 -8.86
CA GLY A 7 23.07 -15.05 -7.81
C GLY A 7 22.60 -15.59 -6.46
N ILE A 8 23.26 -15.17 -5.37
CA ILE A 8 22.92 -15.62 -4.01
C ILE A 8 21.93 -14.67 -3.35
N ILE A 9 22.03 -13.37 -3.62
CA ILE A 9 21.26 -12.35 -2.91
C ILE A 9 19.97 -12.05 -3.68
N ASP A 10 18.82 -12.34 -3.10
CA ASP A 10 17.51 -11.91 -3.59
C ASP A 10 17.08 -10.58 -2.96
N TYR A 11 16.03 -9.96 -3.52
CA TYR A 11 15.52 -8.66 -3.08
C TYR A 11 15.07 -8.65 -1.61
N GLY A 12 14.46 -9.74 -1.12
CA GLY A 12 13.98 -9.84 0.26
C GLY A 12 15.16 -9.90 1.22
N SER A 13 16.18 -10.69 0.87
CA SER A 13 17.44 -10.73 1.61
C SER A 13 18.13 -9.35 1.66
N LEU A 14 18.08 -8.55 0.59
CA LEU A 14 18.67 -7.21 0.60
C LEU A 14 18.05 -6.31 1.66
N MET A 15 16.72 -6.28 1.75
CA MET A 15 16.02 -5.45 2.73
C MET A 15 16.40 -5.85 4.16
N GLN A 16 16.41 -7.15 4.45
CA GLN A 16 16.78 -7.65 5.79
C GLN A 16 18.24 -7.37 6.14
N LEU A 17 19.17 -7.66 5.22
CA LEU A 17 20.60 -7.48 5.46
C LEU A 17 20.97 -6.00 5.57
N ALA A 18 20.33 -5.12 4.79
CA ALA A 18 20.52 -3.67 4.92
C ALA A 18 20.09 -3.18 6.30
N LEU A 19 18.87 -3.52 6.74
CA LEU A 19 18.35 -3.15 8.06
C LEU A 19 19.21 -3.68 9.22
N GLN A 20 19.86 -4.84 9.06
CA GLN A 20 20.76 -5.41 10.06
C GLN A 20 22.14 -4.74 10.13
N ARG A 21 22.57 -4.04 9.08
CA ARG A 21 23.98 -3.66 8.88
C ARG A 21 24.20 -2.17 8.67
N ALA A 22 23.15 -1.41 8.39
CA ALA A 22 23.23 0.03 8.13
C ALA A 22 22.63 0.85 9.27
N ARG A 23 23.16 2.06 9.46
CA ARG A 23 22.64 3.07 10.40
C ARG A 23 21.96 4.25 9.69
N THR A 24 22.26 4.46 8.41
CA THR A 24 21.70 5.51 7.56
C THR A 24 21.19 4.95 6.23
N ALA A 25 20.38 5.72 5.52
CA ALA A 25 19.85 5.38 4.21
C ALA A 25 20.98 5.18 3.18
N ARG A 26 22.00 6.04 3.19
CA ARG A 26 23.21 5.88 2.36
C ARG A 26 24.01 4.63 2.69
N GLU A 27 24.19 4.32 3.97
CA GLU A 27 24.84 3.07 4.37
C GLU A 27 24.03 1.86 3.89
N ALA A 28 22.70 1.91 3.95
CA ALA A 28 21.84 0.85 3.45
C ALA A 28 22.01 0.63 1.94
N ILE A 29 22.02 1.71 1.14
CA ILE A 29 22.33 1.64 -0.30
C ILE A 29 23.69 0.99 -0.54
N THR A 30 24.71 1.39 0.23
CA THR A 30 26.07 0.83 0.11
C THR A 30 26.06 -0.67 0.43
N VAL A 31 25.44 -1.08 1.54
CA VAL A 31 25.33 -2.49 1.94
C VAL A 31 24.64 -3.31 0.84
N MET A 32 23.50 -2.84 0.34
CA MET A 32 22.73 -3.56 -0.68
C MET A 32 23.54 -3.75 -1.96
N THR A 33 24.16 -2.68 -2.42
CA THR A 33 24.89 -2.66 -3.70
C THR A 33 26.21 -3.44 -3.64
N ASP A 34 26.94 -3.38 -2.52
CA ASP A 34 28.15 -4.17 -2.31
C ASP A 34 27.85 -5.67 -2.17
N LEU A 35 26.76 -6.04 -1.49
CA LEU A 35 26.33 -7.43 -1.39
C LEU A 35 26.02 -8.03 -2.76
N VAL A 36 25.24 -7.31 -3.57
CA VAL A 36 24.93 -7.71 -4.96
C VAL A 36 26.19 -7.81 -5.81
N LYS A 37 27.08 -6.84 -5.72
CA LYS A 37 28.36 -6.85 -6.46
C LYS A 37 29.21 -8.07 -6.10
N LYS A 38 29.25 -8.44 -4.82
CA LYS A 38 30.08 -9.54 -4.31
C LYS A 38 29.48 -10.91 -4.56
N TYR A 39 28.17 -11.06 -4.32
CA TYR A 39 27.49 -12.36 -4.24
C TYR A 39 26.49 -12.60 -5.38
N GLY A 40 26.32 -11.65 -6.30
CA GLY A 40 25.34 -11.73 -7.39
C GLY A 40 23.92 -11.38 -6.93
N TYR A 41 23.06 -10.99 -7.88
CA TYR A 41 21.67 -10.59 -7.63
C TYR A 41 20.71 -11.55 -8.33
N TYR A 42 19.89 -12.23 -7.55
CA TYR A 42 19.02 -13.30 -8.04
C TYR A 42 17.69 -12.79 -8.62
N SER A 43 17.19 -11.66 -8.11
CA SER A 43 15.86 -11.16 -8.45
C SER A 43 15.82 -10.43 -9.80
N SER A 44 14.60 -10.15 -10.26
CA SER A 44 14.34 -9.25 -11.39
C SER A 44 14.57 -7.78 -10.99
N GLY A 45 14.13 -6.84 -11.83
CA GLY A 45 14.15 -5.43 -11.48
C GLY A 45 13.32 -5.11 -10.24
N GLU A 46 13.87 -4.31 -9.34
CA GLU A 46 13.21 -3.90 -8.09
C GLU A 46 13.47 -2.43 -7.75
N SER A 47 12.47 -1.81 -7.12
CA SER A 47 12.51 -0.44 -6.62
C SER A 47 12.39 -0.45 -5.10
N PHE A 48 13.28 0.28 -4.42
CA PHE A 48 13.38 0.35 -2.96
C PHE A 48 13.19 1.77 -2.47
N SER A 49 12.31 1.95 -1.49
CA SER A 49 12.25 3.15 -0.67
C SER A 49 13.12 2.97 0.56
N ILE A 50 14.15 3.80 0.70
CA ILE A 50 15.12 3.73 1.79
C ILE A 50 15.10 5.07 2.50
N ALA A 51 14.84 5.07 3.81
CA ALA A 51 14.71 6.29 4.58
C ALA A 51 15.41 6.18 5.93
N ASP A 52 15.99 7.29 6.37
CA ASP A 52 16.38 7.56 7.74
C ASP A 52 15.79 8.94 8.17
N PRO A 53 15.98 9.40 9.42
CA PRO A 53 15.40 10.66 9.87
C PRO A 53 15.82 11.91 9.08
N GLU A 54 16.90 11.85 8.29
CA GLU A 54 17.46 12.98 7.55
C GLU A 54 17.21 12.90 6.03
N GLU A 55 17.13 11.69 5.46
CA GLU A 55 17.05 11.50 4.01
C GLU A 55 16.10 10.38 3.59
N VAL A 56 15.47 10.56 2.42
CA VAL A 56 14.69 9.54 1.72
C VAL A 56 15.26 9.34 0.31
N TRP A 57 15.43 8.09 -0.07
CA TRP A 57 16.00 7.66 -1.34
C TRP A 57 15.09 6.67 -2.05
N ILE A 58 15.02 6.79 -3.38
CA ILE A 58 14.52 5.74 -4.27
C ILE A 58 15.71 5.09 -4.95
N LEU A 59 15.93 3.80 -4.70
CA LEU A 59 16.94 2.96 -5.37
C LEU A 59 16.23 2.02 -6.33
N GLU A 60 16.62 2.04 -7.60
CA GLU A 60 16.17 1.07 -8.61
C GLU A 60 17.35 0.20 -9.04
N MET A 61 17.15 -1.11 -9.06
CA MET A 61 18.18 -2.11 -9.29
C MET A 61 17.72 -3.15 -10.31
N ILE A 62 18.59 -3.49 -11.26
CA ILE A 62 18.32 -4.43 -12.34
C ILE A 62 19.47 -5.42 -12.45
N GLY A 63 19.16 -6.73 -12.41
CA GLY A 63 20.16 -7.79 -12.56
C GLY A 63 20.86 -7.74 -13.93
N LYS A 64 22.12 -8.20 -13.98
CA LYS A 64 22.91 -8.25 -15.24
C LYS A 64 22.77 -9.58 -16.01
N GLY A 65 21.92 -10.48 -15.52
CA GLY A 65 21.74 -11.83 -16.06
C GLY A 65 22.90 -12.77 -15.75
N SER A 66 22.74 -14.08 -15.98
CA SER A 66 23.76 -15.07 -15.63
C SER A 66 25.09 -14.97 -16.41
N ALA A 67 25.14 -14.16 -17.47
CA ALA A 67 26.38 -13.89 -18.19
C ALA A 67 27.30 -12.90 -17.46
N SER A 68 26.76 -12.07 -16.56
CA SER A 68 27.52 -11.07 -15.81
C SER A 68 26.99 -10.94 -14.39
N LYS A 69 27.85 -11.19 -13.41
CA LYS A 69 27.49 -11.13 -11.99
C LYS A 69 27.11 -9.71 -11.56
N GLY A 70 26.07 -9.60 -10.74
CA GLY A 70 25.68 -8.38 -10.05
C GLY A 70 24.50 -7.67 -10.71
N ALA A 71 24.34 -6.38 -10.41
CA ALA A 71 23.26 -5.54 -10.93
C ALA A 71 23.80 -4.18 -11.39
N VAL A 72 23.05 -3.53 -12.28
CA VAL A 72 23.13 -2.07 -12.49
C VAL A 72 22.06 -1.41 -11.63
N TRP A 73 22.34 -0.20 -11.14
CA TRP A 73 21.41 0.49 -10.25
C TRP A 73 21.61 2.01 -10.28
N VAL A 74 20.55 2.73 -9.92
CA VAL A 74 20.54 4.18 -9.69
C VAL A 74 19.74 4.46 -8.42
N ALA A 75 20.24 5.34 -7.56
CA ALA A 75 19.55 5.83 -6.38
C ALA A 75 19.49 7.35 -6.41
N VAL A 76 18.30 7.92 -6.20
CA VAL A 76 18.06 9.36 -6.19
C VAL A 76 17.48 9.77 -4.83
N ARG A 77 18.09 10.80 -4.22
CA ARG A 77 17.59 11.46 -3.00
C ARG A 77 16.34 12.25 -3.35
N ILE A 78 15.27 12.06 -2.61
CA ILE A 78 14.06 12.85 -2.76
C ILE A 78 14.26 14.18 -2.03
N PRO A 79 14.01 15.34 -2.67
CA PRO A 79 14.15 16.63 -1.99
C PRO A 79 13.26 16.74 -0.76
N ASP A 80 13.74 17.43 0.28
CA ASP A 80 13.10 17.52 1.60
C ASP A 80 11.66 18.05 1.57
N ASP A 81 11.29 18.84 0.55
CA ASP A 81 9.96 19.41 0.37
C ASP A 81 9.11 18.70 -0.70
N CYS A 82 9.51 17.51 -1.13
CA CYS A 82 8.84 16.72 -2.16
C CYS A 82 8.27 15.40 -1.64
N ILE A 83 7.34 14.84 -2.40
CA ILE A 83 6.89 13.45 -2.30
C ILE A 83 7.28 12.66 -3.53
N ALA A 84 7.53 11.37 -3.32
CA ALA A 84 7.77 10.40 -4.39
C ALA A 84 6.83 9.20 -4.20
N ALA A 85 6.48 8.55 -5.30
CA ALA A 85 5.80 7.26 -5.29
C ALA A 85 6.37 6.34 -6.36
N HIS A 86 6.34 5.05 -6.11
CA HIS A 86 6.66 4.04 -7.13
C HIS A 86 5.71 2.87 -6.99
N ALA A 87 5.56 2.18 -8.11
CA ALA A 87 4.71 1.03 -8.27
C ALA A 87 5.60 -0.14 -8.74
N ASN A 88 5.04 -1.15 -9.40
CA ASN A 88 5.84 -2.29 -9.89
C ASN A 88 6.47 -1.99 -11.26
N HIS A 89 7.08 -0.81 -11.39
CA HIS A 89 7.75 -0.35 -12.61
C HIS A 89 8.83 0.70 -12.25
N SER A 90 9.93 0.72 -13.01
CA SER A 90 11.05 1.65 -12.80
C SER A 90 10.70 3.03 -13.34
N ARG A 91 10.99 4.08 -12.55
CA ARG A 91 10.61 5.47 -12.79
C ARG A 91 11.79 6.43 -12.80
N ILE A 92 12.99 5.99 -12.44
CA ILE A 92 14.19 6.82 -12.62
C ILE A 92 14.50 6.87 -14.12
N HIS A 93 14.15 7.99 -14.76
CA HIS A 93 14.47 8.24 -16.16
C HIS A 93 15.88 8.80 -16.30
N ARG A 94 16.02 10.09 -16.64
CA ARG A 94 17.31 10.79 -16.67
C ARG A 94 17.71 11.15 -15.24
N PHE A 95 18.99 11.00 -14.92
CA PHE A 95 19.56 11.29 -13.61
C PHE A 95 20.89 12.03 -13.75
N PRO A 96 21.29 12.84 -12.75
CA PRO A 96 22.54 13.58 -12.80
C PRO A 96 23.75 12.64 -12.71
N LEU A 97 24.80 12.94 -13.46
CA LEU A 97 26.06 12.16 -13.50
C LEU A 97 27.19 12.79 -12.69
N ASP A 98 26.94 13.99 -12.15
CA ASP A 98 27.89 14.86 -11.46
C ASP A 98 27.28 15.46 -10.18
N ASP A 99 26.39 14.72 -9.53
CA ASP A 99 25.77 15.09 -8.25
C ASP A 99 25.78 13.91 -7.27
N PRO A 100 26.94 13.59 -6.65
CA PRO A 100 27.05 12.47 -5.71
C PRO A 100 26.30 12.69 -4.39
N GLU A 101 25.83 13.91 -4.12
CA GLU A 101 25.05 14.27 -2.94
C GLU A 101 23.58 13.88 -3.09
N ASN A 102 23.03 13.94 -4.31
CA ASN A 102 21.62 13.59 -4.56
C ASN A 102 21.43 12.39 -5.49
N CYS A 103 22.49 11.87 -6.11
CA CYS A 103 22.41 10.73 -7.01
C CYS A 103 23.62 9.80 -6.90
N LEU A 104 23.34 8.52 -6.66
CA LEU A 104 24.33 7.44 -6.64
C LEU A 104 23.98 6.43 -7.73
N TYR A 105 24.95 5.85 -8.42
CA TYR A 105 24.68 4.84 -9.44
C TYR A 105 25.85 3.89 -9.63
N SER A 106 25.57 2.69 -10.17
CA SER A 106 26.62 1.73 -10.51
C SER A 106 27.55 2.29 -11.60
N PRO A 107 28.88 2.17 -11.48
CA PRO A 107 29.82 2.74 -12.45
C PRO A 107 29.61 2.32 -13.91
N ASP A 108 29.03 1.13 -14.12
CA ASP A 108 28.76 0.55 -15.43
C ASP A 108 27.30 0.67 -15.89
N VAL A 109 26.50 1.54 -15.25
CA VAL A 109 25.06 1.70 -15.56
C VAL A 109 24.79 2.07 -17.02
N ILE A 110 25.66 2.82 -17.69
CA ILE A 110 25.48 3.20 -19.11
C ILE A 110 26.24 2.24 -20.04
N SER A 111 27.44 1.80 -19.66
CA SER A 111 28.24 0.89 -20.49
C SER A 111 27.56 -0.47 -20.63
N PHE A 112 26.94 -0.98 -19.57
CA PHE A 112 26.17 -2.23 -19.63
C PHE A 112 24.98 -2.12 -20.60
N ALA A 113 24.21 -1.02 -20.57
CA ALA A 113 23.13 -0.79 -21.53
C ALA A 113 23.64 -0.79 -22.99
N ARG A 114 24.82 -0.22 -23.25
CA ARG A 114 25.46 -0.24 -24.58
C ARG A 114 25.87 -1.65 -25.00
N GLU A 115 26.47 -2.42 -24.09
CA GLU A 115 26.85 -3.82 -24.32
C GLU A 115 25.63 -4.68 -24.68
N GLN A 116 24.50 -4.47 -23.99
CA GLN A 116 23.23 -5.14 -24.26
C GLN A 116 22.47 -4.55 -25.45
N LYS A 117 22.96 -3.45 -26.05
CA LYS A 117 22.31 -2.71 -27.16
C LYS A 117 20.96 -2.07 -26.79
N TYR A 118 20.74 -1.75 -25.52
CA TYR A 118 19.56 -1.03 -25.05
C TYR A 118 19.69 0.49 -25.22
N PHE A 119 20.90 0.99 -25.45
CA PHE A 119 21.17 2.41 -25.62
C PHE A 119 22.43 2.65 -26.45
N ASP A 120 22.40 3.60 -27.40
CA ASP A 120 23.53 3.99 -28.25
C ASP A 120 23.80 5.51 -28.29
N GLY A 121 22.99 6.30 -27.56
CA GLY A 121 23.07 7.76 -27.52
C GLY A 121 24.17 8.33 -26.60
N LEU A 122 24.12 9.65 -26.39
CA LEU A 122 25.02 10.37 -25.49
C LEU A 122 24.66 10.12 -24.03
N ASN A 123 25.64 10.06 -23.12
CA ASN A 123 25.39 9.77 -21.70
C ASN A 123 24.32 10.69 -21.06
N ARG A 124 24.28 11.97 -21.44
CA ARG A 124 23.29 12.95 -20.92
C ARG A 124 21.83 12.63 -21.30
N ASP A 125 21.64 11.82 -22.33
CA ASP A 125 20.33 11.45 -22.86
C ASP A 125 19.88 10.08 -22.33
N PHE A 126 20.74 9.38 -21.56
CA PHE A 126 20.45 8.07 -21.00
C PHE A 126 19.29 8.14 -19.99
N SER A 127 18.36 7.18 -20.12
CA SER A 127 17.23 7.00 -19.21
C SER A 127 17.26 5.59 -18.66
N PHE A 128 17.39 5.43 -17.34
CA PHE A 128 17.54 4.12 -16.70
C PHE A 128 16.29 3.25 -16.92
N SER A 129 15.11 3.79 -16.59
CA SER A 129 13.81 3.13 -16.82
C SER A 129 13.62 2.75 -18.29
N ALA A 130 13.85 3.66 -19.24
CA ALA A 130 13.64 3.36 -20.65
C ALA A 130 14.60 2.30 -21.22
N ALA A 131 15.83 2.23 -20.69
CA ALA A 131 16.83 1.25 -21.13
C ALA A 131 16.60 -0.14 -20.53
N TYR A 132 16.16 -0.23 -19.27
CA TYR A 132 16.13 -1.49 -18.53
C TYR A 132 14.72 -2.02 -18.22
N ALA A 133 13.71 -1.17 -18.30
CA ALA A 133 12.31 -1.50 -18.04
C ALA A 133 11.39 -0.64 -18.95
N PRO A 134 11.48 -0.77 -20.28
CA PRO A 134 10.62 0.00 -21.18
C PRO A 134 9.15 -0.27 -20.88
N ALA A 135 8.36 0.79 -20.70
CA ALA A 135 6.93 0.68 -20.41
C ALA A 135 6.12 0.40 -21.68
N GLY A 136 5.26 -0.62 -21.62
CA GLY A 136 4.11 -0.79 -22.50
C GLY A 136 2.84 -0.22 -21.89
N PHE A 137 1.71 -0.46 -22.53
CA PHE A 137 0.41 0.04 -22.05
C PHE A 137 0.03 -0.53 -20.68
N GLU A 138 0.35 -1.81 -20.42
CA GLU A 138 0.06 -2.43 -19.11
C GLU A 138 0.84 -1.74 -17.99
N GLU A 139 2.12 -1.42 -18.18
CA GLU A 139 2.90 -0.70 -17.15
C GLU A 139 2.33 0.70 -16.88
N LEU A 140 1.90 1.41 -17.93
CA LEU A 140 1.29 2.73 -17.78
C LEU A 140 -0.02 2.66 -16.98
N ARG A 141 -0.88 1.69 -17.29
CA ARG A 141 -2.17 1.49 -16.61
C ARG A 141 -2.04 0.89 -15.21
N ALA A 142 -1.22 -0.14 -15.04
CA ALA A 142 -1.14 -0.89 -13.79
C ALA A 142 -0.14 -0.30 -12.77
N CYS A 143 0.80 0.54 -13.22
CA CYS A 143 1.83 1.12 -12.35
C CYS A 143 1.75 2.64 -12.34
N GLU A 144 1.92 3.31 -13.49
CA GLU A 144 1.95 4.78 -13.52
C GLU A 144 0.60 5.40 -13.14
N ALA A 145 -0.54 4.75 -13.43
CA ALA A 145 -1.85 5.24 -12.98
C ALA A 145 -1.92 5.36 -11.45
N ARG A 146 -1.39 4.39 -10.69
CA ARG A 146 -1.38 4.43 -9.21
C ARG A 146 -0.54 5.59 -8.69
N VAL A 147 0.63 5.79 -9.28
CA VAL A 147 1.49 6.95 -8.96
C VAL A 147 0.76 8.24 -9.28
N TRP A 148 0.14 8.33 -10.46
CA TRP A 148 -0.66 9.48 -10.87
C TRP A 148 -1.78 9.77 -9.88
N SER A 149 -2.52 8.75 -9.44
CA SER A 149 -3.62 8.89 -8.47
C SER A 149 -3.13 9.50 -7.16
N PHE A 150 -2.00 8.98 -6.64
CA PHE A 150 -1.37 9.53 -5.43
C PHE A 150 -0.94 10.98 -5.62
N TYR A 151 -0.26 11.32 -6.71
CA TYR A 151 0.18 12.69 -6.97
C TYR A 151 -1.00 13.64 -7.20
N ASN A 152 -2.03 13.20 -7.91
CA ASN A 152 -3.21 14.00 -8.22
C ASN A 152 -3.99 14.43 -6.98
N ARG A 153 -3.87 13.69 -5.85
CA ARG A 153 -4.42 14.11 -4.55
C ARG A 153 -3.71 15.33 -3.94
N TYR A 154 -2.46 15.60 -4.34
CA TYR A 154 -1.60 16.58 -3.69
C TYR A 154 -0.98 17.62 -4.64
N ASP A 155 -1.24 17.50 -5.94
CA ASP A 155 -0.89 18.50 -6.95
C ASP A 155 -1.97 18.49 -8.05
N SER A 156 -2.77 19.55 -8.07
CA SER A 156 -3.87 19.72 -9.04
C SER A 156 -3.42 19.77 -10.51
N THR A 157 -2.14 19.98 -10.79
CA THR A 157 -1.61 20.01 -12.16
C THR A 157 -1.43 18.61 -12.76
N MET A 158 -1.45 17.55 -11.93
CA MET A 158 -1.23 16.18 -12.37
C MET A 158 -2.23 15.69 -13.43
N VAL A 159 -3.40 16.32 -13.54
CA VAL A 159 -4.35 16.07 -14.63
C VAL A 159 -3.70 16.17 -16.02
N SER A 160 -2.66 17.00 -16.20
CA SER A 160 -1.95 17.14 -17.47
C SER A 160 -1.16 15.89 -17.89
N TYR A 161 -0.95 14.94 -16.98
CA TYR A 161 -0.25 13.68 -17.23
C TYR A 161 -1.19 12.52 -17.57
N LEU A 162 -2.51 12.71 -17.57
CA LEU A 162 -3.46 11.69 -18.02
C LEU A 162 -3.13 11.12 -19.42
N PRO A 163 -2.74 11.92 -20.43
CA PRO A 163 -2.33 11.37 -21.72
C PRO A 163 -1.17 10.36 -21.63
N TYR A 164 -0.25 10.51 -20.67
CA TYR A 164 0.80 9.51 -20.45
C TYR A 164 0.22 8.21 -19.90
N ILE A 165 -0.73 8.29 -18.96
CA ILE A 165 -1.40 7.12 -18.38
C ILE A 165 -2.27 6.38 -19.42
N TYR A 166 -2.79 7.09 -20.42
CA TYR A 166 -3.51 6.49 -21.56
C TYR A 166 -2.59 5.99 -22.69
N GLY A 167 -1.27 6.15 -22.58
CA GLY A 167 -0.33 5.77 -23.64
C GLY A 167 -0.36 6.70 -24.87
N GLU A 168 -0.94 7.89 -24.74
CA GLU A 168 -1.07 8.90 -25.79
C GLU A 168 0.09 9.90 -25.81
N SER A 169 0.89 9.93 -24.74
CA SER A 169 2.09 10.76 -24.58
C SER A 169 3.29 9.92 -24.20
N SER A 170 4.49 10.38 -24.59
CA SER A 170 5.78 9.81 -24.17
C SER A 170 6.45 10.59 -23.04
N THR A 171 5.78 11.61 -22.49
CA THR A 171 6.30 12.42 -21.38
C THR A 171 5.98 11.73 -20.05
N PRO A 172 6.97 11.14 -19.36
CA PRO A 172 6.71 10.40 -18.14
C PRO A 172 6.33 11.31 -16.97
N LEU A 173 5.64 10.74 -15.98
CA LEU A 173 5.46 11.38 -14.69
C LEU A 173 6.82 11.71 -14.05
N PRO A 174 6.96 12.84 -13.35
CA PRO A 174 8.19 13.16 -12.62
C PRO A 174 8.43 12.13 -11.49
N LEU A 175 9.70 11.86 -11.18
CA LEU A 175 10.05 10.91 -10.11
C LEU A 175 9.46 11.34 -8.76
N TYR A 176 9.44 12.65 -8.50
CA TYR A 176 8.87 13.29 -7.32
C TYR A 176 8.18 14.61 -7.69
N ILE A 177 7.27 15.07 -6.84
CA ILE A 177 6.59 16.37 -6.97
C ILE A 177 6.64 17.12 -5.65
N LYS A 178 6.53 18.45 -5.72
CA LYS A 178 6.29 19.27 -4.54
C LYS A 178 4.78 19.34 -4.30
N PRO A 179 4.26 18.83 -3.18
CA PRO A 179 2.82 18.88 -2.90
C PRO A 179 2.35 20.30 -2.58
N ASP A 180 1.08 20.57 -2.81
CA ASP A 180 0.41 21.86 -2.53
C ASP A 180 0.39 22.23 -1.04
N ARG A 181 0.61 21.24 -0.16
CA ARG A 181 0.71 21.40 1.30
C ARG A 181 1.59 20.33 1.93
N LYS A 182 1.98 20.55 3.20
CA LYS A 182 2.59 19.52 4.03
C LYS A 182 1.61 18.36 4.28
N LEU A 183 2.16 17.16 4.39
CA LEU A 183 1.43 15.92 4.59
C LEU A 183 1.58 15.43 6.03
N SER A 184 0.50 14.88 6.54
CA SER A 184 0.44 14.16 7.81
C SER A 184 0.65 12.66 7.57
N VAL A 185 0.90 11.92 8.66
CA VAL A 185 0.87 10.45 8.61
C VAL A 185 -0.51 9.95 8.16
N GLN A 186 -1.59 10.63 8.55
CA GLN A 186 -2.94 10.23 8.13
C GLN A 186 -3.13 10.34 6.63
N ASP A 187 -2.57 11.38 5.98
CA ASP A 187 -2.58 11.52 4.52
C ASP A 187 -1.91 10.33 3.83
N MET A 188 -0.81 9.81 4.40
CA MET A 188 -0.12 8.62 3.87
C MET A 188 -0.93 7.33 4.09
N LYS A 189 -1.58 7.17 5.26
CA LYS A 189 -2.47 6.03 5.51
C LYS A 189 -3.65 6.03 4.55
N ASP A 190 -4.24 7.20 4.29
CA ASP A 190 -5.39 7.34 3.41
C ASP A 190 -5.01 7.21 1.92
N ALA A 191 -3.79 7.56 1.55
CA ALA A 191 -3.25 7.29 0.21
C ALA A 191 -3.13 5.79 -0.09
N MET A 192 -2.77 4.97 0.90
CA MET A 192 -2.71 3.51 0.73
C MET A 192 -4.08 2.86 0.52
N ARG A 193 -5.18 3.61 0.74
CA ARG A 193 -6.57 3.15 0.62
C ARG A 193 -7.21 3.47 -0.73
N ASP A 194 -6.45 4.04 -1.66
CA ASP A 194 -6.96 4.56 -2.93
C ASP A 194 -7.36 3.44 -3.91
N HIS A 195 -8.56 3.60 -4.49
CA HIS A 195 -9.08 2.84 -5.63
C HIS A 195 -9.48 3.78 -6.77
N PHE A 196 -8.73 4.88 -6.92
CA PHE A 196 -8.96 5.90 -7.94
C PHE A 196 -10.27 6.70 -7.80
N GLU A 197 -10.86 6.75 -6.59
CA GLU A 197 -12.16 7.38 -6.36
C GLU A 197 -12.21 8.84 -6.88
N GLY A 198 -13.23 9.17 -7.67
CA GLY A 198 -13.40 10.52 -8.24
C GLY A 198 -12.51 10.82 -9.45
N THR A 199 -11.86 9.81 -10.04
CA THR A 199 -11.04 9.95 -11.25
C THR A 199 -11.63 9.13 -12.41
N PRO A 200 -11.11 9.28 -13.65
CA PRO A 200 -11.52 8.43 -14.77
C PRO A 200 -11.26 6.92 -14.58
N PHE A 201 -10.52 6.53 -13.53
CA PHE A 201 -10.16 5.13 -13.23
C PHE A 201 -10.94 4.57 -12.05
N ASP A 202 -11.95 5.30 -11.55
CA ASP A 202 -12.76 4.92 -10.41
C ASP A 202 -13.51 3.60 -10.66
N MET A 203 -13.07 2.56 -9.96
CA MET A 203 -13.56 1.18 -10.11
C MET A 203 -14.97 0.97 -9.54
N THR A 204 -15.61 1.99 -8.97
CA THR A 204 -16.99 1.92 -8.47
C THR A 204 -18.03 2.33 -9.52
N GLN A 205 -17.58 2.90 -10.65
CA GLN A 205 -18.47 3.57 -11.60
C GLN A 205 -18.95 2.69 -12.77
N ASP A 206 -18.38 1.50 -12.96
CA ASP A 206 -18.75 0.58 -14.04
C ASP A 206 -19.47 -0.69 -13.55
N ALA A 207 -19.97 -1.50 -14.49
CA ALA A 207 -20.74 -2.71 -14.22
C ALA A 207 -19.98 -3.77 -13.39
N GLY A 208 -18.65 -3.78 -13.46
CA GLY A 208 -17.79 -4.68 -12.69
C GLY A 208 -17.81 -4.40 -11.19
N ALA A 209 -18.28 -3.23 -10.75
CA ALA A 209 -18.48 -2.93 -9.34
C ALA A 209 -19.69 -3.68 -8.74
N GLY A 210 -20.55 -4.24 -9.60
CA GLY A 210 -21.71 -5.02 -9.21
C GLY A 210 -22.79 -4.19 -8.48
N PRO A 211 -23.80 -4.87 -7.91
CA PRO A 211 -24.95 -4.21 -7.27
C PRO A 211 -24.60 -3.37 -6.04
N PHE A 212 -23.44 -3.62 -5.44
CA PHE A 212 -23.01 -3.03 -4.16
C PHE A 212 -21.75 -2.17 -4.31
N LYS A 213 -21.44 -1.72 -5.54
CA LYS A 213 -20.39 -0.75 -5.85
C LYS A 213 -19.01 -1.10 -5.26
N ALA A 214 -18.62 -2.37 -5.31
CA ALA A 214 -17.35 -2.84 -4.79
C ALA A 214 -16.18 -2.33 -5.67
N PRO A 215 -15.16 -1.66 -5.11
CA PRO A 215 -14.03 -1.10 -5.85
C PRO A 215 -12.97 -2.15 -6.23
N TYR A 216 -13.38 -3.41 -6.44
CA TYR A 216 -12.46 -4.53 -6.65
C TYR A 216 -12.74 -5.25 -7.96
N ARG A 217 -11.67 -5.68 -8.62
CA ARG A 217 -11.72 -6.63 -9.74
C ARG A 217 -10.89 -7.85 -9.37
N PHE A 218 -11.54 -9.00 -9.25
CA PHE A 218 -10.84 -10.24 -9.03
C PHE A 218 -10.06 -10.63 -10.29
N ARG A 219 -8.88 -11.24 -10.11
CA ARG A 219 -8.01 -11.66 -11.21
C ARG A 219 -8.78 -12.53 -12.22
N PRO A 220 -8.44 -12.48 -13.52
CA PRO A 220 -7.25 -11.85 -14.13
C PRO A 220 -7.32 -10.32 -14.27
N MET A 221 -6.15 -9.69 -14.51
CA MET A 221 -6.06 -8.25 -14.74
C MET A 221 -6.51 -7.87 -16.15
N THR A 222 -6.33 -8.73 -17.15
CA THR A 222 -6.82 -8.53 -18.52
C THR A 222 -7.90 -9.55 -18.86
N PHE A 223 -8.75 -9.22 -19.82
CA PHE A 223 -9.80 -10.10 -20.33
C PHE A 223 -10.06 -9.82 -21.82
N GLU A 224 -10.64 -10.78 -22.55
CA GLU A 224 -10.94 -10.65 -23.97
C GLU A 224 -12.45 -10.74 -24.21
N VAL A 225 -12.98 -9.82 -25.03
CA VAL A 225 -14.35 -9.86 -25.56
C VAL A 225 -14.28 -9.58 -27.06
N ASP A 226 -14.88 -10.44 -27.87
CA ASP A 226 -14.90 -10.30 -29.35
C ASP A 226 -13.50 -10.11 -29.97
N SER A 227 -12.50 -10.86 -29.47
CA SER A 227 -11.09 -10.77 -29.90
C SER A 227 -10.41 -9.43 -29.63
N GLN A 228 -10.98 -8.59 -28.78
CA GLN A 228 -10.35 -7.38 -28.24
C GLN A 228 -9.95 -7.62 -26.78
N GLU A 229 -8.69 -7.34 -26.45
CA GLU A 229 -8.19 -7.36 -25.07
C GLU A 229 -8.55 -6.06 -24.34
N TYR A 230 -8.91 -6.19 -23.06
CA TYR A 230 -9.26 -5.14 -22.12
C TYR A 230 -8.50 -5.34 -20.80
N ILE A 231 -8.43 -4.29 -19.99
CA ILE A 231 -7.76 -4.30 -18.69
C ILE A 231 -8.72 -3.85 -17.58
N ASN A 232 -8.56 -4.45 -16.41
CA ASN A 232 -9.09 -3.96 -15.14
C ASN A 232 -8.04 -3.10 -14.45
N GLU A 233 -8.44 -1.95 -13.92
CA GLU A 233 -7.54 -1.10 -13.17
C GLU A 233 -6.91 -1.83 -11.98
N ARG A 234 -5.65 -1.50 -11.72
CA ARG A 234 -4.94 -1.99 -10.54
C ARG A 234 -4.82 -0.85 -9.53
N ALA A 235 -5.71 -0.84 -8.54
CA ALA A 235 -5.73 0.11 -7.44
C ALA A 235 -4.50 0.01 -6.52
N ILE A 236 -4.26 1.07 -5.72
CA ILE A 236 -3.23 1.07 -4.66
C ILE A 236 -3.64 0.08 -3.58
N ALA A 237 -4.87 0.20 -3.07
CA ALA A 237 -5.47 -0.79 -2.20
C ALA A 237 -5.90 -2.02 -3.01
N THR A 238 -5.66 -3.21 -2.46
CA THR A 238 -6.02 -4.47 -3.10
C THR A 238 -6.21 -5.56 -2.08
N GLN A 239 -7.16 -6.45 -2.38
CA GLN A 239 -7.44 -7.71 -1.68
C GLN A 239 -6.25 -8.68 -1.61
N GLN A 240 -5.18 -8.42 -2.37
CA GLN A 240 -3.95 -9.23 -2.36
C GLN A 240 -2.94 -8.77 -1.29
N THR A 241 -3.21 -7.66 -0.60
CA THR A 241 -2.30 -7.07 0.39
C THR A 241 -2.15 -8.02 1.59
N GLY A 242 -0.93 -8.47 1.87
CA GLY A 242 -0.66 -9.21 3.11
C GLY A 242 -0.57 -8.28 4.32
N PHE A 243 0.12 -7.16 4.15
CA PHE A 243 0.23 -6.08 5.11
C PHE A 243 0.57 -4.77 4.39
N SER A 244 0.32 -3.65 5.06
CA SER A 244 0.70 -2.31 4.62
C SER A 244 1.26 -1.55 5.82
N LEU A 245 2.20 -0.64 5.57
CA LEU A 245 2.74 0.21 6.62
C LEU A 245 3.03 1.62 6.15
N VAL A 246 2.95 2.56 7.08
CA VAL A 246 3.54 3.89 6.97
C VAL A 246 4.66 3.98 7.99
N ALA A 247 5.90 4.05 7.52
CA ALA A 247 7.07 4.25 8.38
C ALA A 247 7.26 5.75 8.66
N GLN A 248 7.27 6.12 9.93
CA GLN A 248 7.50 7.49 10.38
C GLN A 248 8.80 7.53 11.19
N GLN A 249 9.73 8.36 10.75
CA GLN A 249 11.03 8.55 11.39
C GLN A 249 11.13 10.01 11.82
N ARG A 250 11.39 10.25 13.11
CA ARG A 250 11.26 11.58 13.74
C ARG A 250 12.56 11.96 14.40
N GLU A 251 13.35 12.77 13.71
CA GLU A 251 14.67 13.25 14.16
C GLU A 251 14.62 14.04 15.47
N TRP A 252 13.50 14.71 15.76
CA TRP A 252 13.32 15.54 16.97
C TRP A 252 13.06 14.73 18.25
N LEU A 253 13.07 13.39 18.17
CA LEU A 253 12.91 12.48 19.31
C LEU A 253 14.14 11.59 19.44
N PRO A 254 14.45 11.06 20.65
CA PRO A 254 15.47 10.03 20.81
C PRO A 254 15.22 8.86 19.85
N ALA A 255 16.28 8.29 19.26
CA ALA A 255 16.15 7.26 18.22
C ALA A 255 15.27 6.06 18.63
N ALA A 256 15.28 5.67 19.91
CA ALA A 256 14.45 4.58 20.44
C ALA A 256 12.94 4.89 20.45
N LEU A 257 12.55 6.17 20.36
CA LEU A 257 11.17 6.68 20.37
C LEU A 257 10.75 7.22 19.00
N GLY A 258 11.70 7.75 18.22
CA GLY A 258 11.45 8.49 16.99
C GLY A 258 10.89 7.63 15.85
N GLY A 259 11.20 6.33 15.83
CA GLY A 259 10.73 5.40 14.81
C GLY A 259 9.38 4.74 15.17
N VAL A 260 8.35 4.99 14.35
CA VAL A 260 7.03 4.37 14.46
C VAL A 260 6.65 3.73 13.13
N LEU A 261 6.27 2.45 13.17
CA LEU A 261 5.59 1.81 12.05
C LEU A 261 4.09 1.84 12.33
N TRP A 262 3.36 2.58 11.53
CA TRP A 262 1.91 2.48 11.48
C TRP A 262 1.59 1.27 10.65
N PHE A 263 1.28 0.14 11.30
CA PHE A 263 1.22 -1.18 10.69
C PHE A 263 -0.22 -1.68 10.58
N GLY A 264 -0.62 -2.09 9.37
CA GLY A 264 -1.90 -2.71 9.06
C GLY A 264 -1.71 -4.04 8.36
N VAL A 265 -2.67 -4.95 8.51
CA VAL A 265 -2.66 -6.29 7.88
C VAL A 265 -3.86 -6.46 6.97
N ASP A 266 -3.74 -7.35 5.98
CA ASP A 266 -4.75 -7.55 4.94
C ASP A 266 -4.97 -6.27 4.10
N ASP A 267 -6.16 -6.10 3.51
CA ASP A 267 -6.49 -5.00 2.61
C ASP A 267 -6.40 -3.63 3.32
N ALA A 268 -5.56 -2.74 2.77
CA ALA A 268 -5.37 -1.37 3.28
C ALA A 268 -6.69 -0.59 3.40
N ASN A 269 -7.66 -0.83 2.50
CA ASN A 269 -8.97 -0.19 2.49
C ASN A 269 -9.68 -0.35 3.83
N THR A 270 -9.71 -1.59 4.34
CA THR A 270 -10.47 -2.00 5.53
C THR A 270 -9.55 -2.41 6.69
N SER A 271 -8.26 -2.07 6.66
CA SER A 271 -7.36 -2.32 7.79
C SER A 271 -7.18 -1.09 8.68
N VAL A 272 -6.75 -1.32 9.93
CA VAL A 272 -6.39 -0.26 10.87
C VAL A 272 -4.88 -0.19 10.96
N TYR A 273 -4.34 1.01 10.79
CA TYR A 273 -2.92 1.28 11.00
C TYR A 273 -2.62 1.52 12.48
N VAL A 274 -2.05 0.50 13.12
CA VAL A 274 -1.69 0.51 14.54
C VAL A 274 -0.27 1.08 14.72
N PRO A 275 -0.03 2.01 15.67
CA PRO A 275 1.30 2.54 15.94
C PRO A 275 2.19 1.52 16.67
N ILE A 276 3.29 1.11 16.03
CA ILE A 276 4.29 0.20 16.59
C ILE A 276 5.61 0.96 16.78
N TYR A 277 6.01 1.16 18.04
CA TYR A 277 7.29 1.81 18.39
C TYR A 277 8.43 0.80 18.31
N VAL A 278 9.03 0.69 17.12
CA VAL A 278 10.01 -0.35 16.81
C VAL A 278 11.29 -0.29 17.63
N GLY A 279 11.68 0.90 18.10
CA GLY A 279 12.86 1.07 18.95
C GLY A 279 12.65 0.60 20.40
N ALA A 280 11.40 0.39 20.82
CA ALA A 280 11.05 -0.05 22.18
C ALA A 280 10.57 -1.51 22.23
N LEU A 281 10.11 -2.05 21.10
CA LEU A 281 9.44 -3.35 21.03
C LEU A 281 10.39 -4.50 21.39
N THR A 282 10.00 -5.31 22.38
CA THR A 282 10.78 -6.47 22.84
C THR A 282 10.30 -7.78 22.21
N GLU A 283 9.04 -7.82 21.79
CA GLU A 283 8.44 -8.96 21.10
C GLU A 283 7.35 -8.49 20.12
N VAL A 284 7.16 -9.21 19.02
CA VAL A 284 6.05 -8.94 18.10
C VAL A 284 4.70 -9.21 18.82
N PRO A 285 3.71 -8.28 18.77
CA PRO A 285 2.39 -8.50 19.34
C PRO A 285 1.79 -9.84 18.89
N LEU A 286 1.09 -10.54 19.78
CA LEU A 286 0.60 -11.90 19.50
C LEU A 286 -0.23 -11.93 18.22
N CYS A 287 -1.11 -10.94 18.02
CA CYS A 287 -1.97 -10.86 16.84
C CYS A 287 -1.22 -10.71 15.51
N PHE A 288 0.02 -10.20 15.51
CA PHE A 288 0.87 -10.07 14.31
C PHE A 288 1.98 -11.14 14.24
N ARG A 289 2.07 -12.03 15.22
CA ARG A 289 3.19 -12.95 15.37
C ARG A 289 3.15 -14.09 14.36
N GLU A 290 4.32 -14.44 13.84
CA GLU A 290 4.50 -15.65 13.05
C GLU A 290 4.01 -16.90 13.81
N GLY A 291 3.39 -17.83 13.10
CA GLY A 291 2.80 -19.04 13.68
C GLY A 291 1.40 -18.87 14.28
N ASN A 292 0.87 -17.64 14.36
CA ASN A 292 -0.52 -17.39 14.75
C ASN A 292 -1.47 -17.58 13.56
N GLY A 293 -1.74 -18.83 13.22
CA GLY A 293 -2.43 -19.23 11.98
C GLY A 293 -1.45 -19.58 10.86
N SER A 294 -1.99 -19.88 9.67
CA SER A 294 -1.22 -20.11 8.44
C SER A 294 -2.11 -19.88 7.23
N LEU A 295 -1.56 -19.86 6.01
CA LEU A 295 -2.33 -19.67 4.76
C LEU A 295 -3.54 -20.62 4.60
N TYR A 296 -3.55 -21.76 5.30
CA TYR A 296 -4.64 -22.74 5.26
C TYR A 296 -5.32 -22.97 6.62
N LYS A 297 -4.96 -22.20 7.66
CA LYS A 297 -5.53 -22.36 9.00
C LYS A 297 -5.84 -21.00 9.61
N VAL A 298 -7.15 -20.74 9.72
CA VAL A 298 -7.70 -19.57 10.41
C VAL A 298 -7.30 -19.59 11.88
N SER A 299 -6.94 -18.42 12.39
CA SER A 299 -6.76 -18.17 13.82
C SER A 299 -7.49 -16.89 14.21
N TRP A 300 -8.45 -16.99 15.13
CA TRP A 300 -9.22 -15.83 15.61
C TRP A 300 -8.44 -14.92 16.57
N THR A 301 -7.20 -15.31 16.91
CA THR A 301 -6.24 -14.44 17.60
C THR A 301 -5.26 -13.79 16.63
N SER A 302 -5.33 -14.09 15.33
CA SER A 302 -4.47 -13.51 14.29
C SER A 302 -5.16 -12.30 13.66
N ALA A 303 -4.49 -11.16 13.67
CA ALA A 303 -5.01 -9.95 13.04
C ALA A 303 -5.26 -10.21 11.55
N PHE A 304 -4.32 -10.79 10.81
CA PHE A 304 -4.51 -11.06 9.38
C PHE A 304 -5.84 -11.76 9.10
N TRP A 305 -6.15 -12.84 9.83
CA TRP A 305 -7.40 -13.60 9.63
C TRP A 305 -8.64 -12.83 10.05
N VAL A 306 -8.58 -12.05 11.14
CA VAL A 306 -9.72 -11.24 11.59
C VAL A 306 -10.02 -10.10 10.61
N TYR A 307 -8.99 -9.38 10.16
CA TYR A 307 -9.15 -8.29 9.20
C TYR A 307 -9.59 -8.83 7.82
N ASN A 308 -8.99 -9.93 7.35
CA ASN A 308 -9.39 -10.60 6.12
C ASN A 308 -10.84 -11.09 6.16
N TRP A 309 -11.30 -11.64 7.28
CA TRP A 309 -12.70 -12.07 7.42
C TRP A 309 -13.68 -10.90 7.22
N VAL A 310 -13.42 -9.76 7.86
CA VAL A 310 -14.23 -8.55 7.71
C VAL A 310 -14.18 -8.01 6.28
N ALA A 311 -12.98 -7.91 5.68
CA ALA A 311 -12.81 -7.45 4.30
C ALA A 311 -13.55 -8.36 3.31
N ASN A 312 -13.39 -9.68 3.46
CA ASN A 312 -14.00 -10.69 2.60
C ASN A 312 -15.53 -10.63 2.61
N MET A 313 -16.13 -10.42 3.79
CA MET A 313 -17.57 -10.19 3.90
C MET A 313 -17.98 -8.89 3.20
N ALA A 314 -17.21 -7.82 3.37
CA ALA A 314 -17.51 -6.52 2.81
C ALA A 314 -17.47 -6.50 1.28
N TYR A 315 -16.58 -7.26 0.63
CA TYR A 315 -16.49 -7.28 -0.83
C TYR A 315 -17.83 -7.56 -1.53
N ALA A 316 -18.67 -8.41 -0.95
CA ALA A 316 -19.96 -8.79 -1.55
C ALA A 316 -21.10 -7.79 -1.28
N ARG A 317 -20.93 -6.86 -0.33
CA ARG A 317 -21.94 -5.86 0.08
C ARG A 317 -21.26 -4.55 0.47
N TYR A 318 -20.37 -4.08 -0.40
CA TYR A 318 -19.40 -3.05 -0.06
C TYR A 318 -20.05 -1.74 0.36
N ASP A 319 -20.93 -1.18 -0.48
CA ASP A 319 -21.66 0.06 -0.21
C ASP A 319 -22.45 0.06 1.10
N GLN A 320 -22.89 -1.11 1.57
CA GLN A 320 -23.58 -1.28 2.85
C GLN A 320 -22.59 -1.43 4.01
N MET A 321 -21.70 -2.43 3.95
CA MET A 321 -20.82 -2.76 5.07
C MET A 321 -19.74 -1.71 5.32
N ILE A 322 -19.31 -0.98 4.28
CA ILE A 322 -18.30 0.07 4.44
C ILE A 322 -18.79 1.23 5.31
N GLU A 323 -20.11 1.47 5.35
CA GLU A 323 -20.73 2.49 6.20
C GLU A 323 -20.57 2.19 7.69
N ASP A 324 -20.41 0.91 8.07
CA ASP A 324 -20.18 0.46 9.44
C ASP A 324 -18.68 0.27 9.75
N ILE A 325 -17.92 -0.22 8.76
CA ILE A 325 -16.47 -0.43 8.89
C ILE A 325 -15.75 0.91 9.08
N ARG A 326 -16.06 1.90 8.24
CA ARG A 326 -15.29 3.16 8.19
C ARG A 326 -15.39 3.97 9.49
N PRO A 327 -16.56 4.12 10.15
CA PRO A 327 -16.65 4.80 11.44
C PRO A 327 -15.76 4.18 12.51
N LEU A 328 -15.76 2.84 12.66
CA LEU A 328 -14.93 2.18 13.66
C LEU A 328 -13.44 2.32 13.33
N GLN A 329 -13.06 2.15 12.06
CA GLN A 329 -11.68 2.35 11.60
C GLN A 329 -11.18 3.76 11.96
N ARG A 330 -11.94 4.80 11.60
CA ARG A 330 -11.62 6.19 11.89
C ARG A 330 -11.57 6.46 13.39
N GLN A 331 -12.51 5.89 14.16
CA GLN A 331 -12.52 6.04 15.61
C GLN A 331 -11.24 5.49 16.25
N ILE A 332 -10.80 4.29 15.84
CA ILE A 332 -9.59 3.66 16.36
C ILE A 332 -8.35 4.49 15.97
N GLU A 333 -8.20 4.83 14.68
CA GLU A 333 -7.03 5.57 14.21
C GLU A 333 -6.94 6.99 14.78
N THR A 334 -8.09 7.68 14.91
CA THR A 334 -8.15 9.01 15.53
C THR A 334 -7.72 8.94 16.99
N ALA A 335 -8.17 7.94 17.74
CA ALA A 335 -7.75 7.74 19.13
C ALA A 335 -6.23 7.55 19.23
N PHE A 336 -5.61 6.79 18.32
CA PHE A 336 -4.15 6.66 18.28
C PHE A 336 -3.44 7.98 18.00
N ASN A 337 -3.89 8.71 16.97
CA ASN A 337 -3.31 10.00 16.59
C ASN A 337 -3.43 11.03 17.74
N GLU A 338 -4.56 11.08 18.45
CA GLU A 338 -4.79 12.02 19.56
C GLU A 338 -4.05 11.65 20.85
N GLN A 339 -3.85 10.36 21.11
CA GLN A 339 -3.16 9.88 22.30
C GLN A 339 -1.63 9.94 22.18
N GLN A 340 -1.10 9.77 20.96
CA GLN A 340 0.34 9.68 20.72
C GLN A 340 1.14 10.85 21.34
N PRO A 341 0.80 12.14 21.14
CA PRO A 341 1.58 13.24 21.71
C PRO A 341 1.65 13.20 23.25
N LYS A 342 0.55 12.82 23.90
CA LYS A 342 0.47 12.75 25.37
C LYS A 342 1.29 11.57 25.91
N LEU A 343 1.20 10.42 25.24
CA LEU A 343 2.01 9.24 25.55
C LEU A 343 3.49 9.59 25.46
N GLU A 344 3.91 10.17 24.34
CA GLU A 344 5.30 10.48 24.07
C GLU A 344 5.87 11.53 25.02
N GLN A 345 5.09 12.55 25.35
CA GLN A 345 5.50 13.54 26.36
C GLN A 345 5.78 12.86 27.71
N GLY A 346 4.86 12.02 28.20
CA GLY A 346 5.05 11.31 29.47
C GLY A 346 6.22 10.32 29.43
N VAL A 347 6.49 9.70 28.29
CA VAL A 347 7.65 8.82 28.09
C VAL A 347 8.95 9.61 28.09
N LEU A 348 8.99 10.77 27.41
CA LEU A 348 10.16 11.65 27.36
C LEU A 348 10.55 12.18 28.74
N GLU A 349 9.57 12.53 29.59
CA GLU A 349 9.80 13.00 30.96
C GLU A 349 10.60 12.01 31.82
N ILE A 350 10.48 10.70 31.54
CA ILE A 350 11.20 9.65 32.28
C ILE A 350 12.36 9.03 31.51
N PHE A 351 12.50 9.30 30.21
CA PHE A 351 13.42 8.59 29.32
C PHE A 351 14.89 8.76 29.73
N TYR A 352 15.30 9.98 30.09
CA TYR A 352 16.71 10.25 30.41
C TYR A 352 17.16 9.70 31.76
N ASP A 353 16.25 9.56 32.72
CA ASP A 353 16.54 9.01 34.05
C ASP A 353 16.30 7.50 34.14
N GLN A 354 15.29 6.99 33.44
CA GLN A 354 14.80 5.60 33.50
C GLN A 354 14.47 5.06 32.10
N PRO A 355 15.47 4.91 31.20
CA PRO A 355 15.24 4.54 29.81
C PRO A 355 14.55 3.19 29.64
N GLU A 356 14.91 2.18 30.44
CA GLU A 356 14.25 0.85 30.39
C GLU A 356 12.75 0.94 30.72
N LYS A 357 12.39 1.76 31.71
CA LYS A 357 10.98 1.98 32.08
C LYS A 357 10.23 2.73 30.99
N ALA A 358 10.86 3.73 30.39
CA ALA A 358 10.29 4.51 29.29
C ALA A 358 9.99 3.61 28.07
N LEU A 359 10.94 2.75 27.68
CA LEU A 359 10.75 1.81 26.58
C LEU A 359 9.71 0.74 26.92
N ALA A 360 9.65 0.25 28.15
CA ALA A 360 8.62 -0.69 28.58
C ALA A 360 7.19 -0.11 28.46
N VAL A 361 7.01 1.20 28.65
CA VAL A 361 5.72 1.88 28.43
C VAL A 361 5.32 1.83 26.95
N LEU A 362 6.25 2.11 26.03
CA LEU A 362 5.99 2.09 24.60
C LEU A 362 5.80 0.68 24.02
N ASP A 363 6.56 -0.30 24.51
CA ASP A 363 6.38 -1.71 24.19
C ASP A 363 4.97 -2.17 24.59
N LYS A 364 4.58 -1.89 25.84
CA LYS A 364 3.25 -2.22 26.35
C LYS A 364 2.16 -1.54 25.52
N TYR A 365 2.29 -0.24 25.24
CA TYR A 365 1.32 0.50 24.43
C TYR A 365 1.14 -0.11 23.04
N SER A 366 2.24 -0.42 22.33
CA SER A 366 2.19 -0.99 20.98
C SER A 366 1.47 -2.35 20.97
N ARG A 367 1.75 -3.22 21.96
CA ARG A 367 1.11 -4.53 22.09
C ARG A 367 -0.37 -4.41 22.43
N GLU A 368 -0.72 -3.57 23.40
CA GLU A 368 -2.12 -3.33 23.78
C GLU A 368 -2.92 -2.69 22.64
N ALA A 369 -2.35 -1.74 21.91
CA ALA A 369 -2.98 -1.13 20.74
C ALA A 369 -3.27 -2.16 19.63
N ALA A 370 -2.32 -3.06 19.35
CA ALA A 370 -2.47 -4.12 18.36
C ALA A 370 -3.54 -5.15 18.74
N ASP A 371 -3.44 -5.70 19.96
CA ASP A 371 -4.35 -6.75 20.42
C ASP A 371 -5.77 -6.21 20.62
N SER A 372 -5.92 -5.01 21.22
CA SER A 372 -7.25 -4.42 21.43
C SER A 372 -7.94 -4.02 20.13
N SER A 373 -7.20 -3.51 19.14
CA SER A 373 -7.75 -3.22 17.81
C SER A 373 -8.24 -4.50 17.13
N THR A 374 -7.47 -5.59 17.24
CA THR A 374 -7.86 -6.88 16.67
C THR A 374 -9.13 -7.43 17.33
N VAL A 375 -9.27 -7.31 18.66
CA VAL A 375 -10.51 -7.71 19.35
C VAL A 375 -11.71 -6.89 18.87
N ARG A 376 -11.57 -5.56 18.82
CA ARG A 376 -12.64 -4.67 18.33
C ARG A 376 -13.00 -4.94 16.87
N TRP A 377 -12.02 -5.30 16.04
CA TRP A 377 -12.27 -5.65 14.65
C TRP A 377 -13.02 -6.97 14.50
N ARG A 378 -12.77 -7.93 15.40
CA ARG A 378 -13.55 -9.18 15.46
C ARG A 378 -14.99 -8.91 15.87
N GLU A 379 -15.21 -8.07 16.90
CA GLU A 379 -16.54 -7.65 17.33
C GLU A 379 -17.30 -6.95 16.19
N LEU A 380 -16.62 -6.14 15.38
CA LEU A 380 -17.19 -5.56 14.16
C LEU A 380 -17.62 -6.65 13.17
N GLY A 381 -16.78 -7.65 12.90
CA GLY A 381 -17.14 -8.76 12.01
C GLY A 381 -18.37 -9.54 12.50
N GLU A 382 -18.44 -9.81 13.81
CA GLU A 382 -19.60 -10.44 14.45
C GLU A 382 -20.87 -9.58 14.29
N TYR A 383 -20.75 -8.27 14.50
CA TYR A 383 -21.83 -7.31 14.29
C TYR A 383 -22.30 -7.26 12.83
N LEU A 384 -21.38 -7.17 11.86
CA LEU A 384 -21.70 -7.13 10.42
C LEU A 384 -22.40 -8.41 9.97
N LEU A 385 -21.95 -9.57 10.46
CA LEU A 385 -22.58 -10.86 10.19
C LEU A 385 -24.04 -10.85 10.64
N VAL A 386 -24.30 -10.33 11.84
CA VAL A 386 -25.67 -10.24 12.36
C VAL A 386 -26.47 -9.19 11.59
N LYS A 387 -25.93 -7.99 11.34
CA LYS A 387 -26.65 -6.90 10.68
C LYS A 387 -27.11 -7.26 9.28
N TYR A 388 -26.26 -7.94 8.50
CA TYR A 388 -26.48 -8.21 7.07
C TYR A 388 -26.84 -9.66 6.74
N LEU A 389 -27.20 -10.45 7.76
CA LEU A 389 -27.52 -11.89 7.65
C LEU A 389 -28.58 -12.16 6.57
N ASP A 390 -28.31 -13.16 5.72
CA ASP A 390 -29.19 -13.64 4.63
C ASP A 390 -29.64 -12.53 3.66
N GLY A 391 -28.83 -11.47 3.58
CA GLY A 391 -29.06 -10.34 2.69
C GLY A 391 -30.07 -9.30 3.16
N ASN A 392 -30.54 -9.45 4.40
CA ASN A 392 -31.39 -8.48 5.09
C ASN A 392 -30.55 -7.34 5.67
N ARG A 393 -31.21 -6.30 6.19
CA ARG A 393 -30.58 -5.28 7.04
C ARG A 393 -31.35 -5.15 8.34
N LYS A 394 -30.77 -5.62 9.46
CA LYS A 394 -31.40 -5.50 10.78
C LYS A 394 -31.45 -4.05 11.22
N ARG A 395 -32.56 -3.65 11.83
CA ARG A 395 -32.76 -2.30 12.35
C ARG A 395 -31.94 -2.06 13.60
N GLU A 396 -31.42 -0.86 13.71
CA GLU A 396 -30.66 -0.44 14.87
C GLU A 396 -30.92 1.03 15.23
N LYS A 397 -30.54 1.36 16.45
CA LYS A 397 -30.46 2.73 16.93
C LYS A 397 -29.21 2.86 17.78
N ASP A 398 -28.38 3.86 17.47
CA ASP A 398 -27.14 4.14 18.20
C ASP A 398 -26.21 2.91 18.32
N GLY A 399 -26.11 2.11 17.25
CA GLY A 399 -25.28 0.90 17.19
C GLY A 399 -25.85 -0.32 17.93
N GLN A 400 -27.09 -0.25 18.40
CA GLN A 400 -27.75 -1.37 19.09
C GLN A 400 -28.93 -1.89 18.27
N PHE A 401 -28.99 -3.21 18.07
CA PHE A 401 -30.11 -3.86 17.40
C PHE A 401 -31.42 -3.61 18.15
N MET A 402 -32.46 -3.26 17.40
CA MET A 402 -33.76 -2.93 17.97
C MET A 402 -34.58 -4.20 18.26
N TYR A 403 -35.30 -4.16 19.37
CA TYR A 403 -36.24 -5.20 19.79
C TYR A 403 -37.62 -4.57 20.02
N ASN A 404 -38.67 -5.29 19.67
CA ASN A 404 -40.03 -4.89 19.99
C ASN A 404 -40.31 -5.04 21.50
N ALA A 405 -41.51 -4.64 21.94
CA ALA A 405 -41.92 -4.68 23.35
C ALA A 405 -41.90 -6.09 24.00
N TYR A 406 -41.79 -7.15 23.20
CA TYR A 406 -41.72 -8.54 23.67
C TYR A 406 -40.29 -9.10 23.70
N GLY A 407 -39.27 -8.28 23.41
CA GLY A 407 -37.88 -8.72 23.36
C GLY A 407 -37.53 -9.54 22.11
N ILE A 408 -38.34 -9.44 21.05
CA ILE A 408 -38.08 -10.08 19.76
C ILE A 408 -37.40 -9.06 18.85
N PRO A 409 -36.34 -9.42 18.09
CA PRO A 409 -35.72 -8.51 17.13
C PRO A 409 -36.75 -7.86 16.20
N GLU A 410 -36.61 -6.56 15.96
CA GLU A 410 -37.48 -5.87 15.01
C GLU A 410 -37.37 -6.48 13.61
N TYR A 411 -38.49 -6.40 12.88
CA TYR A 411 -38.55 -6.91 11.51
C TYR A 411 -37.51 -6.20 10.63
N PRO A 412 -36.64 -6.94 9.92
CA PRO A 412 -35.55 -6.33 9.19
C PRO A 412 -36.04 -5.57 7.96
N GLU A 413 -35.14 -4.79 7.39
CA GLU A 413 -35.33 -4.15 6.10
C GLU A 413 -34.81 -5.05 4.97
N PHE A 414 -35.45 -4.92 3.81
CA PHE A 414 -35.10 -5.61 2.56
C PHE A 414 -34.78 -4.52 1.52
N PRO A 415 -33.60 -3.90 1.58
CA PRO A 415 -33.30 -2.71 0.78
C PRO A 415 -33.30 -2.97 -0.73
N GLY A 416 -33.22 -4.24 -1.17
CA GLY A 416 -33.12 -4.58 -2.57
C GLY A 416 -31.78 -4.12 -3.17
N TYR A 417 -31.82 -3.77 -4.45
CA TYR A 417 -30.68 -3.21 -5.19
C TYR A 417 -30.96 -1.75 -5.57
N SER A 418 -29.93 -1.05 -6.05
CA SER A 418 -30.10 0.29 -6.61
C SER A 418 -31.01 0.27 -7.85
N GLU A 419 -31.67 1.40 -8.13
CA GLU A 419 -32.48 1.55 -9.34
C GLU A 419 -31.64 1.32 -10.61
N GLU A 420 -30.40 1.80 -10.62
CA GLU A 420 -29.42 1.57 -11.67
C GLU A 420 -29.22 0.07 -11.94
N PHE A 421 -29.01 -0.73 -10.89
CA PHE A 421 -28.83 -2.17 -11.05
C PHE A 421 -30.12 -2.88 -11.48
N TYR A 422 -31.28 -2.45 -10.96
CA TYR A 422 -32.56 -2.95 -11.43
C TYR A 422 -32.81 -2.66 -12.92
N ARG A 423 -32.33 -1.53 -13.45
CA ARG A 423 -32.41 -1.24 -14.89
C ARG A 423 -31.62 -2.26 -15.70
N THR A 424 -30.39 -2.60 -15.29
CA THR A 424 -29.60 -3.66 -15.93
C THR A 424 -30.32 -5.01 -15.90
N ILE A 425 -30.95 -5.37 -14.77
CA ILE A 425 -31.75 -6.60 -14.67
C ILE A 425 -32.92 -6.58 -15.66
N VAL A 426 -33.62 -5.45 -15.79
CA VAL A 426 -34.75 -5.31 -16.73
C VAL A 426 -34.29 -5.35 -18.18
N GLU A 427 -33.15 -4.72 -18.50
CA GLU A 427 -32.56 -4.73 -19.84
C GLU A 427 -32.14 -6.14 -20.28
N ASP A 428 -31.53 -6.92 -19.38
CA ASP A 428 -31.15 -8.31 -19.64
C ASP A 428 -32.36 -9.25 -19.70
N ALA A 429 -33.25 -9.18 -18.71
CA ALA A 429 -34.34 -10.14 -18.58
C ALA A 429 -35.56 -9.85 -19.47
N GLY A 430 -35.70 -8.61 -19.95
CA GLY A 430 -36.83 -8.15 -20.75
C GLY A 430 -38.19 -8.37 -20.08
N ASP A 431 -39.18 -8.80 -20.86
CA ASP A 431 -40.56 -8.97 -20.39
C ASP A 431 -40.75 -10.12 -19.39
N ARG A 432 -39.77 -11.03 -19.24
CA ARG A 432 -39.86 -12.21 -18.38
C ARG A 432 -40.13 -11.87 -16.90
N LEU A 433 -39.65 -10.71 -16.44
CA LEU A 433 -39.82 -10.26 -15.05
C LEU A 433 -40.99 -9.27 -14.87
N LYS A 434 -41.72 -8.93 -15.93
CA LYS A 434 -42.89 -8.04 -15.83
C LYS A 434 -44.02 -8.77 -15.11
N VAL A 435 -44.55 -8.15 -14.06
CA VAL A 435 -45.75 -8.62 -13.37
C VAL A 435 -46.97 -8.23 -14.21
N SER A 436 -47.74 -9.22 -14.67
CA SER A 436 -49.08 -8.99 -15.23
C SER A 436 -50.11 -9.10 -14.11
N PHE A 437 -50.98 -8.10 -14.01
CA PHE A 437 -52.12 -8.10 -13.09
C PHE A 437 -53.41 -8.48 -13.82
#